data_AF-A0A397T7R3-F1
#
_entry.id   AF-A0A397T7R3-F1
#
_cell.length_a   1.000
_cell.length_b   1.000
_cell.length_c   1.000
_cell.angle_alpha   90.00
_cell.angle_beta   90.00
_cell.angle_gamma   90.00
#
_symmetry.space_group_name_H-M   'P 1'
#
loop_
_entity.id
_entity.type
_entity.pdbx_description
1 polymer ?
#
loop_
_entity_poly.entity_id
_entity_poly.type
_entity_poly.pdbx_seq_one_letter_code
_entity_poly.pdbx_strand_id
1 'polypeptide(L)'
;MATTIRKELVIAVHNKIVASTDFNVYNVATKRYEFQKKTILNDESLTLIERKEAVKLLTVYYDYQKILYNEGTKRFCEQCQQDCFATLYCECCTRIYLKNHFSNWSSGNDYIDDLIQKCQLESLRPDKIIEWIPYNNLQNIKYITKGGCSEIYSANWIDGPYIEWNCDEQQLKRLGTQKVILKTLKNVDNANKNWFDKVRFFFKNYS
;
A
#
# COMPACT_ATOMS: atom_id res chain seq x y z
N MET A 1 -21.10 24.18 4.79
CA MET A 1 -21.49 22.75 4.81
C MET A 1 -20.27 21.95 4.37
N ALA A 2 -19.76 21.06 5.22
CA ALA A 2 -18.68 20.15 4.80
C ALA A 2 -19.25 19.20 3.74
N THR A 3 -18.69 19.23 2.53
CA THR A 3 -19.12 18.35 1.45
C THR A 3 -18.61 16.94 1.71
N THR A 4 -19.50 16.04 2.10
CA THR A 4 -19.16 14.62 2.30
C THR A 4 -18.87 13.95 0.96
N ILE A 5 -17.69 13.34 0.82
CA ILE A 5 -17.27 12.60 -0.38
C ILE A 5 -18.03 11.27 -0.46
N ARG A 6 -18.73 11.01 -1.58
CA ARG A 6 -19.38 9.72 -1.86
C ARG A 6 -18.34 8.70 -2.33
N LYS A 7 -17.63 8.07 -1.38
CA LYS A 7 -16.51 7.15 -1.67
C LYS A 7 -16.87 6.01 -2.62
N GLU A 8 -18.04 5.40 -2.45
CA GLU A 8 -18.52 4.31 -3.32
C GLU A 8 -18.70 4.77 -4.77
N LEU A 9 -19.26 5.97 -4.96
CA LEU A 9 -19.42 6.56 -6.29
C LEU A 9 -18.06 6.86 -6.93
N VAL A 10 -17.13 7.45 -6.16
CA VAL A 10 -15.76 7.73 -6.62
C VAL A 10 -15.07 6.44 -7.11
N ILE A 11 -15.16 5.36 -6.33
CA ILE A 11 -14.59 4.05 -6.69
C ILE A 11 -15.29 3.48 -7.92
N ALA A 12 -16.63 3.55 -8.00
CA ALA A 12 -17.39 3.03 -9.13
C ALA A 12 -17.04 3.75 -10.44
N VAL A 13 -16.95 5.08 -10.42
CA VAL A 13 -16.55 5.89 -11.58
C VAL A 13 -15.11 5.56 -12.00
N HIS A 14 -14.18 5.49 -11.03
CA HIS A 14 -12.80 5.09 -11.31
C HIS A 14 -12.72 3.73 -12.01
N ASN A 15 -13.38 2.70 -11.47
CA ASN A 15 -13.39 1.36 -12.04
C ASN A 15 -14.02 1.33 -13.43
N LYS A 16 -15.12 2.06 -13.65
CA LYS A 16 -15.78 2.18 -14.95
C LYS A 16 -14.83 2.78 -15.99
N ILE A 17 -14.15 3.88 -15.65
CA ILE A 17 -13.23 4.56 -16.57
C ILE A 17 -12.04 3.65 -16.94
N VAL A 18 -11.48 2.94 -15.96
CA VAL A 18 -10.41 1.97 -16.22
C VAL A 18 -10.90 0.84 -17.13
N ALA A 19 -12.09 0.28 -16.87
CA ALA A 19 -12.67 -0.80 -17.68
C ALA A 19 -13.02 -0.35 -19.11
N SER A 20 -13.41 0.90 -19.31
CA SER A 20 -13.72 1.49 -20.61
C SER A 20 -12.50 2.01 -21.37
N THR A 21 -11.29 1.93 -20.80
CA THR A 21 -10.07 2.37 -21.49
C THR A 21 -9.66 1.35 -22.54
N ASP A 22 -9.58 1.76 -23.81
CA ASP A 22 -9.05 0.91 -24.88
C ASP A 22 -7.52 0.85 -24.79
N PHE A 23 -7.00 -0.32 -24.38
CA PHE A 23 -5.57 -0.55 -24.22
C PHE A 23 -4.82 -0.67 -25.55
N ASN A 24 -5.50 -0.90 -26.68
CA ASN A 24 -4.87 -0.88 -28.00
C ASN A 24 -4.62 0.56 -28.47
N VAL A 25 -5.57 1.46 -28.22
CA VAL A 25 -5.44 2.89 -28.55
C VAL A 25 -4.49 3.60 -27.57
N TYR A 26 -4.68 3.35 -26.27
CA TYR A 26 -3.84 3.90 -25.20
C TYR A 26 -2.82 2.84 -24.75
N ASN A 27 -1.93 2.45 -25.68
CA ASN A 27 -0.96 1.37 -25.44
C ASN A 27 0.19 1.76 -24.48
N VAL A 28 0.45 3.05 -24.27
CA VAL A 28 1.46 3.55 -23.32
C VAL A 28 0.81 4.01 -22.01
N ALA A 29 1.42 3.67 -20.86
CA ALA A 29 0.88 3.98 -19.53
C ALA A 29 0.58 5.46 -19.31
N THR A 30 1.46 6.37 -19.74
CA THR A 30 1.25 7.82 -19.64
C THR A 30 0.04 8.28 -20.45
N LYS A 31 -0.16 7.74 -21.66
CA LYS A 31 -1.33 8.07 -22.49
C LYS A 31 -2.63 7.60 -21.83
N ARG A 32 -2.63 6.41 -21.21
CA ARG A 32 -3.77 5.92 -20.42
C ARG A 32 -4.08 6.84 -19.25
N TYR A 33 -3.06 7.19 -18.46
CA TYR A 33 -3.20 8.06 -17.30
C TYR A 33 -3.81 9.42 -17.69
N GLU A 34 -3.27 10.08 -18.71
CA GLU A 34 -3.77 11.39 -19.15
C GLU A 34 -5.22 11.32 -19.67
N PHE A 35 -5.55 10.28 -20.46
CA PHE A 35 -6.92 10.06 -20.91
C PHE A 35 -7.87 9.84 -19.73
N GLN A 36 -7.55 8.91 -18.83
CA GLN A 36 -8.38 8.58 -17.68
C GLN A 36 -8.56 9.78 -16.74
N LYS A 37 -7.48 10.54 -16.49
CA LYS A 37 -7.51 11.77 -15.68
C LYS A 37 -8.42 12.82 -16.31
N LYS A 38 -8.32 13.06 -17.61
CA LYS A 38 -9.19 14.00 -18.33
C LYS A 38 -10.65 13.57 -18.25
N THR A 39 -10.94 12.28 -18.42
CA THR A 39 -12.29 11.73 -18.31
C THR A 39 -12.88 11.94 -16.91
N ILE A 40 -12.11 11.65 -15.84
CA ILE A 40 -12.52 11.90 -14.46
C ILE A 40 -12.82 13.39 -14.22
N LEU A 41 -11.95 14.28 -14.68
CA LEU A 41 -12.12 15.73 -14.47
C LEU A 41 -13.34 16.32 -15.17
N ASN A 42 -13.82 15.66 -16.23
CA ASN A 42 -15.00 16.05 -16.99
C ASN A 42 -16.27 15.29 -16.57
N ASP A 43 -16.21 14.39 -15.59
CA ASP A 43 -17.38 13.60 -15.17
C ASP A 43 -18.37 14.45 -14.35
N GLU A 44 -19.51 14.77 -14.96
CA GLU A 44 -20.57 15.60 -14.38
C GLU A 44 -21.27 14.95 -13.17
N SER A 45 -21.17 13.62 -13.00
CA SER A 45 -21.75 12.93 -11.84
C SER A 45 -20.95 13.17 -10.55
N LEU A 46 -19.68 13.56 -10.68
CA LEU A 46 -18.78 13.86 -9.57
C LEU A 46 -18.73 15.36 -9.26
N THR A 47 -18.77 15.70 -7.98
CA THR A 47 -18.43 17.04 -7.50
C THR A 47 -16.95 17.34 -7.68
N LEU A 48 -16.55 18.61 -7.61
CA LEU A 48 -15.14 18.99 -7.74
C LEU A 48 -14.21 18.28 -6.74
N ILE A 49 -14.66 18.09 -5.49
CA ILE A 49 -13.89 17.40 -4.46
C ILE A 49 -13.77 15.91 -4.78
N GLU A 50 -14.85 15.29 -5.24
CA GLU A 50 -14.84 13.87 -5.65
C GLU A 50 -13.98 13.61 -6.88
N ARG A 51 -13.94 14.54 -7.85
CA ARG A 51 -13.02 14.45 -9.00
C ARG A 51 -11.56 14.50 -8.53
N LYS A 52 -11.22 15.38 -7.59
CA LYS A 52 -9.87 15.44 -7.00
C LYS A 52 -9.51 14.12 -6.32
N GLU A 53 -10.43 13.53 -5.56
CA GLU A 53 -10.21 12.24 -4.89
C GLU A 53 -10.05 11.09 -5.91
N ALA A 54 -10.89 11.05 -6.94
CA ALA A 54 -10.78 10.08 -8.03
C ALA A 54 -9.44 10.18 -8.78
N VAL A 55 -8.96 11.41 -9.04
CA VAL A 55 -7.64 11.65 -9.63
C VAL A 55 -6.51 11.24 -8.68
N LYS A 56 -6.66 11.45 -7.36
CA LYS A 56 -5.69 10.98 -6.36
C LYS A 56 -5.55 9.46 -6.43
N LEU A 57 -6.66 8.72 -6.41
CA LEU A 57 -6.66 7.25 -6.54
C LEU A 57 -6.00 6.78 -7.85
N LEU A 58 -6.35 7.40 -8.98
CA LEU A 58 -5.75 7.11 -10.27
C LEU A 58 -4.23 7.35 -10.26
N THR A 59 -3.79 8.45 -9.65
CA THR A 59 -2.38 8.81 -9.58
C THR A 59 -1.59 7.85 -8.70
N VAL A 60 -2.16 7.39 -7.58
CA VAL A 60 -1.52 6.35 -6.75
C VAL A 60 -1.28 5.05 -7.53
N TYR A 61 -2.26 4.63 -8.34
CA TYR A 61 -2.12 3.44 -9.18
C TYR A 61 -1.07 3.64 -10.30
N TYR A 62 -1.09 4.80 -10.96
CA TYR A 62 -0.10 5.15 -11.98
C TYR A 62 1.33 5.24 -11.42
N ASP A 63 1.50 5.85 -10.25
CA ASP A 63 2.78 5.93 -9.54
C ASP A 63 3.31 4.54 -9.20
N TYR A 64 2.45 3.66 -8.70
CA TYR A 64 2.79 2.26 -8.46
C TYR A 64 3.33 1.56 -9.71
N GLN A 65 2.66 1.71 -10.86
CA GLN A 65 3.12 1.11 -12.11
C GLN A 65 4.50 1.63 -12.52
N LYS A 66 4.73 2.95 -12.42
CA LYS A 66 6.04 3.54 -12.74
C LYS A 66 7.17 2.95 -11.89
N ILE A 67 6.93 2.83 -10.58
CA ILE A 67 7.92 2.27 -9.65
C ILE A 67 8.14 0.77 -9.93
N LEU A 68 7.06 0.01 -10.10
CA LEU A 68 7.12 -1.45 -10.32
C LEU A 68 7.87 -1.82 -11.59
N TYR A 69 7.59 -1.14 -12.70
CA TYR A 69 8.23 -1.42 -13.99
C TYR A 69 9.52 -0.60 -14.20
N ASN A 70 9.86 0.32 -13.29
CA ASN A 70 10.97 1.26 -13.42
C ASN A 70 10.88 2.05 -14.75
N GLU A 71 9.67 2.45 -15.13
CA GLU A 71 9.35 3.11 -16.40
C GLU A 71 8.60 4.43 -16.15
N GLY A 72 8.82 5.40 -17.04
CA GLY A 72 8.20 6.72 -16.98
C GLY A 72 9.12 7.81 -16.44
N THR A 73 8.57 9.02 -16.31
CA THR A 73 9.34 10.19 -15.91
C THR A 73 9.61 10.20 -14.41
N LYS A 74 10.88 10.31 -14.03
CA LYS A 74 11.30 10.60 -12.67
C LYS A 74 11.26 12.10 -12.40
N ARG A 75 11.07 12.47 -11.14
CA ARG A 75 11.23 13.83 -10.65
C ARG A 75 12.29 13.85 -9.56
N PHE A 76 12.98 14.98 -9.43
CA PHE A 76 13.90 15.18 -8.33
C PHE A 76 13.10 15.40 -7.03
N CYS A 77 13.50 14.73 -5.95
CA CYS A 77 12.97 14.96 -4.61
C CYS A 77 13.97 15.75 -3.77
N GLU A 78 13.60 16.97 -3.41
CA GLU A 78 14.44 17.88 -2.61
C GLU A 78 14.72 17.33 -1.20
N GLN A 79 13.85 16.47 -0.66
CA GLN A 79 14.03 15.97 0.71
C GLN A 79 15.14 14.91 0.81
N CYS A 80 15.16 13.94 -0.11
CA CYS A 80 16.16 12.87 -0.11
C CYS A 80 17.27 13.08 -1.14
N GLN A 81 17.22 14.16 -1.93
CA GLN A 81 18.18 14.49 -2.99
C GLN A 81 18.36 13.36 -4.01
N GLN A 82 17.26 12.68 -4.35
CA GLN A 82 17.23 11.55 -5.29
C GLN A 82 16.07 11.68 -6.26
N ASP A 83 16.22 11.08 -7.44
CA ASP A 83 15.14 10.94 -8.40
C ASP A 83 14.16 9.86 -7.95
N CYS A 84 12.88 10.19 -7.96
CA CYS A 84 11.78 9.30 -7.61
C CYS A 84 10.69 9.30 -8.69
N PHE A 85 9.95 8.20 -8.79
CA PHE A 85 8.85 8.06 -9.74
C PHE A 85 7.53 8.60 -9.19
N ALA A 86 7.24 8.42 -7.90
CA ALA A 86 5.94 8.78 -7.34
C ALA A 86 5.67 10.29 -7.42
N THR A 87 4.44 10.66 -7.81
CA THR A 87 3.97 12.03 -7.93
C THR A 87 3.47 12.56 -6.58
N LEU A 88 2.72 11.74 -5.84
CA LEU A 88 2.05 12.15 -4.60
C LEU A 88 2.86 11.93 -3.33
N TYR A 89 3.94 11.15 -3.40
CA TYR A 89 4.87 10.86 -2.31
C TYR A 89 6.27 10.62 -2.90
N CYS A 90 7.25 10.29 -2.07
CA CYS A 90 8.57 9.86 -2.51
C CYS A 90 8.86 8.46 -1.97
N GLU A 91 8.95 7.47 -2.84
CA GLU A 91 9.26 6.09 -2.45
C GLU A 91 10.65 5.98 -1.80
N CYS A 92 11.61 6.81 -2.20
CA CYS A 92 12.93 6.86 -1.58
C CYS A 92 12.85 7.38 -0.14
N CYS A 93 12.13 8.48 0.12
CA CYS A 93 11.92 9.00 1.48
C CYS A 93 11.24 7.97 2.37
N THR A 94 10.20 7.30 1.88
CA THR A 94 9.51 6.24 2.62
C THR A 94 10.47 5.11 3.01
N ARG A 95 11.31 4.63 2.08
CA ARG A 95 12.30 3.57 2.35
C ARG A 95 13.37 4.03 3.34
N ILE A 96 13.85 5.27 3.23
CA ILE A 96 14.81 5.86 4.18
C ILE A 96 14.19 5.96 5.57
N TYR A 97 12.95 6.44 5.67
CA TYR A 97 12.21 6.51 6.92
C TYR A 97 12.11 5.13 7.57
N LEU A 98 11.67 4.10 6.83
CA LEU A 98 11.57 2.74 7.34
C LEU A 98 12.92 2.21 7.83
N LYS A 99 13.98 2.39 7.01
CA LYS A 99 15.34 1.95 7.35
C LYS A 99 15.83 2.56 8.67
N ASN A 100 15.56 3.84 8.91
CA ASN A 100 15.93 4.51 10.15
C ASN A 100 15.17 4.01 11.39
N HIS A 101 14.07 3.29 11.19
CA HIS A 101 13.24 2.72 12.27
C HIS A 101 13.44 1.21 12.46
N PHE A 102 14.40 0.58 11.78
CA PHE A 102 14.67 -0.86 11.93
C PHE A 102 15.05 -1.26 13.35
N SER A 103 15.72 -0.37 14.11
CA SER A 103 16.06 -0.61 15.51
C SER A 103 14.88 -0.49 16.47
N ASN A 104 13.71 0.01 16.02
CA ASN A 104 12.59 0.32 16.91
C ASN A 104 11.68 -0.89 17.17
N TRP A 105 11.88 -1.99 16.43
CA TRP A 105 11.13 -3.22 16.60
C TRP A 105 12.01 -4.42 16.30
N SER A 106 11.67 -5.56 16.90
CA SER A 106 12.20 -6.87 16.54
C SER A 106 11.12 -7.91 16.81
N SER A 107 11.08 -8.96 16.00
CA SER A 107 10.25 -10.14 16.27
C SER A 107 10.88 -11.11 17.26
N GLY A 108 12.15 -10.90 17.63
CA GLY A 108 12.97 -11.87 18.34
C GLY A 108 13.47 -13.02 17.44
N ASN A 109 13.29 -12.92 16.13
CA ASN A 109 13.78 -13.86 15.13
C ASN A 109 14.48 -13.12 13.99
N ASP A 110 15.81 -13.21 13.95
CA ASP A 110 16.65 -12.49 12.99
C ASP A 110 16.24 -12.73 11.53
N TYR A 111 15.77 -13.94 11.20
CA TYR A 111 15.36 -14.26 9.84
C TYR A 111 14.04 -13.57 9.44
N ILE A 112 13.08 -13.47 10.35
CA ILE A 112 11.84 -12.71 10.14
C ILE A 112 12.16 -11.23 10.01
N ASP A 113 13.02 -10.71 10.89
CA ASP A 113 13.42 -9.31 10.90
C ASP A 113 14.11 -8.94 9.59
N ASP A 114 15.09 -9.75 9.15
CA ASP A 114 15.78 -9.59 7.86
C ASP A 114 14.82 -9.59 6.66
N LEU A 115 13.83 -10.47 6.66
CA LEU A 115 12.85 -10.55 5.57
C LEU A 115 11.99 -9.29 5.51
N ILE A 116 11.43 -8.87 6.65
CA ILE A 116 10.59 -7.68 6.73
C ILE A 116 11.39 -6.44 6.35
N GLN A 117 12.61 -6.29 6.86
CA GLN A 117 13.50 -5.17 6.51
C GLN A 117 13.79 -5.14 5.00
N LYS A 118 14.07 -6.28 4.36
CA LYS A 118 14.25 -6.35 2.90
C LYS A 118 12.99 -5.93 2.14
N CYS A 119 11.81 -6.39 2.55
CA CYS A 119 10.54 -5.95 1.96
C CYS A 119 10.28 -4.45 2.16
N GLN A 120 10.66 -3.90 3.31
CA GLN A 120 10.54 -2.46 3.59
C GLN A 120 11.46 -1.61 2.70
N LEU A 121 12.68 -2.07 2.41
CA LEU A 121 13.60 -1.43 1.47
C LEU A 121 13.12 -1.48 0.01
N GLU A 122 12.34 -2.49 -0.36
CA GLU A 122 11.75 -2.67 -1.69
C GLU A 122 10.32 -2.10 -1.80
N SER A 123 9.80 -1.48 -0.73
CA SER A 123 8.41 -1.03 -0.69
C SER A 123 8.09 -0.03 -1.80
N LEU A 124 6.98 -0.27 -2.49
CA LEU A 124 6.56 0.50 -3.67
C LEU A 124 5.58 1.60 -3.31
N ARG A 125 4.75 1.42 -2.26
CA ARG A 125 3.71 2.37 -1.85
C ARG A 125 3.57 2.41 -0.33
N PRO A 126 3.17 3.55 0.26
CA PRO A 126 2.92 3.66 1.70
C PRO A 126 1.87 2.66 2.24
N ASP A 127 0.79 2.42 1.50
CA ASP A 127 -0.33 1.56 1.90
C ASP A 127 -0.10 0.06 1.68
N LYS A 128 1.10 -0.32 1.23
CA LYS A 128 1.49 -1.71 0.92
C LYS A 128 2.77 -2.13 1.64
N ILE A 129 3.19 -1.38 2.65
CA ILE A 129 4.36 -1.70 3.46
C ILE A 129 4.05 -2.91 4.34
N ILE A 130 4.95 -3.90 4.36
CA ILE A 130 4.91 -5.01 5.30
C ILE A 130 5.52 -4.56 6.63
N GLU A 131 4.88 -4.94 7.72
CA GLU A 131 5.26 -4.52 9.07
C GLU A 131 5.25 -5.72 10.04
N TRP A 132 6.18 -5.70 11.00
CA TRP A 132 6.06 -6.50 12.21
C TRP A 132 5.12 -5.80 13.18
N ILE A 133 4.10 -6.52 13.68
CA ILE A 133 3.13 -5.96 14.62
C ILE A 133 3.36 -6.58 16.00
N PRO A 134 3.81 -5.81 16.99
CA PRO A 134 3.91 -6.29 18.37
C PRO A 134 2.56 -6.80 18.86
N TYR A 135 2.56 -7.91 19.59
CA TYR A 135 1.32 -8.53 20.07
C TYR A 135 0.49 -7.57 20.95
N ASN A 136 1.16 -6.67 21.70
CA ASN A 136 0.50 -5.65 22.52
C ASN A 136 -0.27 -4.59 21.70
N ASN A 137 0.00 -4.47 20.39
CA ASN A 137 -0.74 -3.57 19.50
C ASN A 137 -2.02 -4.25 18.96
N LEU A 138 -2.30 -5.50 19.37
CA LEU A 138 -3.49 -6.25 19.03
C LEU A 138 -4.40 -6.38 20.26
N GLN A 139 -5.63 -5.88 20.15
CA GLN A 139 -6.64 -5.94 21.20
C GLN A 139 -7.82 -6.82 20.79
N ASN A 140 -8.61 -7.24 21.78
CA ASN A 140 -9.86 -7.98 21.56
C ASN A 140 -9.67 -9.22 20.68
N ILE A 141 -8.59 -9.96 20.89
CA ILE A 141 -8.28 -11.17 20.13
C ILE A 141 -9.35 -12.22 20.42
N LYS A 142 -10.10 -12.63 19.40
CA LYS A 142 -11.20 -13.58 19.50
C LYS A 142 -11.02 -14.69 18.48
N TYR A 143 -11.08 -15.93 18.94
CA TYR A 143 -11.11 -17.09 18.06
C TYR A 143 -12.35 -17.06 17.16
N ILE A 144 -12.16 -17.34 15.86
CA ILE A 144 -13.24 -17.45 14.88
C ILE A 144 -13.47 -18.92 14.54
N THR A 145 -12.45 -19.59 14.02
CA THR A 145 -12.56 -20.97 13.53
C THR A 145 -11.20 -21.62 13.35
N LYS A 146 -11.20 -22.91 13.08
CA LYS A 146 -10.04 -23.70 12.72
C LYS A 146 -10.33 -24.40 11.39
N GLY A 147 -9.47 -24.19 10.41
CA GLY A 147 -9.59 -24.78 9.07
C GLY A 147 -8.22 -25.22 8.56
N GLY A 148 -8.15 -26.44 8.03
CA GLY A 148 -6.87 -27.05 7.63
C GLY A 148 -5.86 -27.05 8.79
N CYS A 149 -4.66 -26.50 8.55
CA CYS A 149 -3.56 -26.46 9.52
C CYS A 149 -3.46 -25.14 10.33
N SER A 150 -4.47 -24.26 10.30
CA SER A 150 -4.41 -22.96 10.97
C SER A 150 -5.64 -22.68 11.83
N GLU A 151 -5.42 -21.94 12.92
CA GLU A 151 -6.48 -21.29 13.67
C GLU A 151 -6.60 -19.84 13.21
N ILE A 152 -7.85 -19.36 13.12
CA ILE A 152 -8.19 -18.03 12.63
C ILE A 152 -8.80 -17.25 13.78
N TYR A 153 -8.30 -16.05 14.00
CA TYR A 153 -8.75 -15.12 15.03
C TYR A 153 -9.10 -13.77 14.38
N SER A 154 -9.94 -12.98 15.06
CA SER A 154 -10.07 -11.55 14.79
C SER A 154 -9.40 -10.76 15.90
N ALA A 155 -8.91 -9.57 15.56
CA ALA A 155 -8.37 -8.62 16.53
C ALA A 155 -8.60 -7.18 16.05
N ASN A 156 -8.43 -6.23 16.95
CA ASN A 156 -8.30 -4.82 16.63
C ASN A 156 -6.81 -4.48 16.65
N TRP A 157 -6.23 -4.08 15.52
CA TRP A 157 -4.89 -3.52 15.47
C TRP A 157 -4.98 -2.02 15.77
N ILE A 158 -4.42 -1.59 16.91
CA ILE A 158 -4.59 -0.24 17.47
C ILE A 158 -4.13 0.85 16.51
N ASP A 159 -2.91 0.71 15.98
CA ASP A 159 -2.32 1.74 15.12
C ASP A 159 -2.83 1.63 13.68
N GLY A 160 -3.19 0.42 13.26
CA GLY A 160 -3.58 0.12 11.88
C GLY A 160 -2.43 0.29 10.87
N PRO A 161 -2.71 -0.02 9.60
CA PRO A 161 -1.71 0.05 8.55
C PRO A 161 -1.34 1.50 8.24
N TYR A 162 -0.14 1.66 7.67
CA TYR A 162 0.21 2.88 6.96
C TYR A 162 -0.73 3.13 5.78
N ILE A 163 -1.03 4.40 5.49
CA ILE A 163 -1.95 4.81 4.41
C ILE A 163 -1.34 5.85 3.47
N GLU A 164 -0.50 6.74 3.98
CA GLU A 164 0.12 7.79 3.17
C GLU A 164 1.45 8.23 3.77
N TRP A 165 2.32 8.77 2.92
CA TRP A 165 3.51 9.49 3.34
C TRP A 165 3.14 10.97 3.49
N ASN A 166 3.39 11.55 4.67
CA ASN A 166 3.28 12.98 4.89
C ASN A 166 4.61 13.65 4.51
N CYS A 167 4.62 14.44 3.44
CA CYS A 167 5.82 15.18 3.03
C CYS A 167 6.22 16.26 4.04
N ASP A 168 5.26 16.92 4.68
CA ASP A 168 5.53 18.05 5.58
C ASP A 168 6.13 17.56 6.91
N GLU A 169 5.54 16.50 7.47
CA GLU A 169 5.98 15.89 8.73
C GLU A 169 7.08 14.85 8.53
N GLN A 170 7.37 14.48 7.27
CA GLN A 170 8.34 13.45 6.89
C GLN A 170 8.14 12.11 7.62
N GLN A 171 6.88 11.70 7.73
CA GLN A 171 6.49 10.48 8.41
C GLN A 171 5.35 9.76 7.70
N LEU A 172 5.25 8.45 7.93
CA LEU A 172 4.12 7.67 7.47
C LEU A 172 2.91 7.89 8.38
N LYS A 173 1.76 8.24 7.79
CA LYS A 173 0.50 8.30 8.52
C LYS A 173 -0.14 6.92 8.57
N ARG A 174 -0.80 6.66 9.70
CA ARG A 174 -1.56 5.43 9.93
C ARG A 174 -3.06 5.69 9.88
N LEU A 175 -3.80 4.66 9.51
CA LEU A 175 -5.26 4.71 9.47
C LEU A 175 -5.89 4.84 10.88
N GLY A 176 -5.18 4.39 11.91
CA GLY A 176 -5.74 4.15 13.24
C GLY A 176 -6.40 2.79 13.33
N THR A 177 -7.16 2.58 14.42
CA THR A 177 -7.61 1.24 14.80
C THR A 177 -8.41 0.54 13.73
N GLN A 178 -7.93 -0.63 13.30
CA GLN A 178 -8.55 -1.42 12.24
C GLN A 178 -8.82 -2.85 12.71
N LYS A 179 -9.99 -3.38 12.35
CA LYS A 179 -10.29 -4.81 12.57
C LYS A 179 -9.49 -5.65 11.56
N VAL A 180 -8.77 -6.64 12.06
CA VAL A 180 -7.90 -7.52 11.29
C VAL A 180 -8.23 -9.00 11.54
N ILE A 181 -7.80 -9.85 10.61
CA ILE A 181 -7.83 -11.30 10.74
C ILE A 181 -6.41 -11.78 11.01
N LEU A 182 -6.24 -12.55 12.08
CA LEU A 182 -4.98 -13.22 12.42
C LEU A 182 -5.10 -14.69 12.04
N LYS A 183 -4.06 -15.23 11.40
CA LYS A 183 -3.99 -16.64 11.04
C LYS A 183 -2.73 -17.23 11.67
N THR A 184 -2.90 -18.24 12.52
CA THR A 184 -1.76 -18.92 13.14
C THR A 184 -1.08 -19.86 12.15
N LEU A 185 0.24 -19.99 12.32
CA LEU A 185 1.07 -20.91 11.57
C LEU A 185 1.43 -22.08 12.51
N LYS A 186 1.04 -23.32 12.15
CA LYS A 186 1.48 -24.52 12.87
C LYS A 186 2.76 -25.08 12.23
N ASN A 187 3.66 -25.63 13.05
CA ASN A 187 4.94 -26.24 12.66
C ASN A 187 5.96 -25.28 12.03
N VAL A 188 6.28 -24.18 12.72
CA VAL A 188 7.32 -23.23 12.29
C VAL A 188 8.69 -23.94 12.15
N ASP A 189 8.94 -25.00 12.93
CA ASP A 189 10.20 -25.76 12.91
C ASP A 189 10.52 -26.44 11.56
N ASN A 190 9.51 -26.87 10.79
CA ASN A 190 9.69 -27.45 9.44
C ASN A 190 9.26 -26.50 8.30
N ALA A 191 8.62 -25.38 8.62
CA ALA A 191 8.07 -24.42 7.64
C ALA A 191 9.05 -23.28 7.29
N ASN A 192 10.21 -23.20 7.95
CA ASN A 192 11.08 -22.03 7.97
C ASN A 192 11.69 -21.57 6.63
N LYS A 193 11.65 -22.37 5.56
CA LYS A 193 12.00 -21.89 4.21
C LYS A 193 10.80 -21.82 3.28
N ASN A 194 10.04 -22.91 3.17
CA ASN A 194 8.95 -23.02 2.21
C ASN A 194 7.79 -22.03 2.48
N TRP A 195 7.45 -21.74 3.74
CA TRP A 195 6.45 -20.72 4.04
C TRP A 195 6.95 -19.31 3.73
N PHE A 196 8.21 -19.04 4.04
CA PHE A 196 8.82 -17.74 3.80
C PHE A 196 9.01 -17.45 2.31
N ASP A 197 9.36 -18.47 1.52
CA ASP A 197 9.36 -18.39 0.06
C ASP A 197 7.95 -18.09 -0.46
N LYS A 198 6.90 -18.66 0.17
CA LYS A 198 5.51 -18.29 -0.16
C LYS A 198 5.20 -16.85 0.22
N VAL A 199 5.57 -16.36 1.40
CA VAL A 199 5.35 -14.95 1.79
C VAL A 199 6.09 -14.01 0.84
N ARG A 200 7.34 -14.33 0.50
CA ARG A 200 8.13 -13.57 -0.46
C ARG A 200 7.55 -13.64 -1.87
N PHE A 201 7.03 -14.79 -2.29
CA PHE A 201 6.33 -14.96 -3.56
C PHE A 201 5.03 -14.15 -3.59
N PHE A 202 4.22 -14.21 -2.52
CA PHE A 202 3.04 -13.38 -2.37
C PHE A 202 3.41 -11.90 -2.43
N PHE A 203 4.50 -11.51 -1.77
CA PHE A 203 4.98 -10.13 -1.78
C PHE A 203 5.33 -9.66 -3.20
N LYS A 204 6.16 -10.42 -3.92
CA LYS A 204 6.61 -10.04 -5.27
C LYS A 204 5.50 -10.00 -6.32
N ASN A 205 4.44 -10.80 -6.16
CA ASN A 205 3.43 -10.98 -7.21
C ASN A 205 2.09 -10.29 -6.90
N TYR A 206 1.81 -9.94 -5.63
CA TYR A 206 0.47 -9.50 -5.22
C TYR A 206 0.45 -8.24 -4.32
N SER A 207 1.59 -7.54 -4.13
CA SER A 207 1.68 -6.30 -3.33
C SER A 207 1.78 -5.03 -4.16
#